data_AF-A0A3R5ZFP2-F1
#
_entry.id   AF-A0A3R5ZFP2-F1
#
_cell.length_a   1.000
_cell.length_b   1.000
_cell.length_c   1.000
_cell.angle_alpha   90.00
_cell.angle_beta   90.00
_cell.angle_gamma   90.00
#
_symmetry.space_group_name_H-M   'P 1'
#
loop_
_entity.id
_entity.type
_entity.pdbx_description
1 polymer ?
#
loop_
_entity_poly.entity_id
_entity_poly.type
_entity_poly.pdbx_seq_one_letter_code
_entity_poly.pdbx_strand_id
1 'polypeptide(L)' 'MERDIFDDMIKRVDCSYVSDLRYNKKIVESKLKTMDLSLYNEKQLEEFAQYVFNCGWSEIGSKLDK' A
#
# COMPACT_ATOMS: atom_id res chain seq x y z
N MET A 1 7.16 -11.25 13.95
CA MET A 1 5.79 -10.75 13.69
C MET A 1 5.74 -10.41 12.21
N GLU A 2 4.81 -11.02 11.49
CA GLU A 2 4.55 -10.68 10.10
C GLU A 2 4.01 -9.25 10.06
N ARG A 3 4.58 -8.39 9.20
CA ARG A 3 4.10 -7.01 9.05
C ARG A 3 2.85 -7.03 8.18
N ASP A 4 1.86 -6.20 8.51
CA ASP A 4 0.66 -6.04 7.70
C ASP A 4 0.67 -4.67 7.03
N ILE A 5 0.70 -4.68 5.69
CA ILE A 5 0.71 -3.47 4.86
C ILE A 5 -0.55 -2.62 5.05
N PHE A 6 -1.71 -3.25 5.32
CA PHE A 6 -2.96 -2.52 5.54
C PHE A 6 -2.92 -1.75 6.85
N ASP A 7 -2.54 -2.41 7.94
CA ASP A 7 -2.43 -1.78 9.26
C ASP A 7 -1.39 -0.66 9.28
N ASP A 8 -0.23 -0.89 8.67
CA ASP A 8 0.83 0.11 8.60
C ASP A 8 0.42 1.29 7.72
N MET A 9 -0.29 1.05 6.60
CA MET A 9 -0.75 2.12 5.74
C MET A 9 -1.82 2.99 6.41
N ILE A 10 -2.79 2.38 7.11
CA ILE A 10 -3.82 3.12 7.85
C ILE A 10 -3.18 4.11 8.81
N LYS A 11 -2.21 3.66 9.61
CA LYS A 11 -1.48 4.50 10.58
C LYS A 11 -0.68 5.61 9.89
N ARG A 12 -0.13 5.35 8.70
CA ARG A 12 0.69 6.32 7.94
C ARG A 12 -0.13 7.37 7.19
N VAL A 13 -1.31 6.99 6.71
CA VAL A 13 -2.27 7.88 6.03
C VAL A 13 -3.18 8.59 7.05
N ASP A 14 -3.17 8.15 8.31
CA ASP A 14 -4.04 8.63 9.39
C ASP A 14 -5.53 8.37 9.09
N CYS A 15 -5.82 7.16 8.61
CA CYS A 15 -7.18 6.69 8.34
C CYS A 15 -7.75 5.95 9.55
N SER A 16 -9.08 5.92 9.66
CA SER A 16 -9.75 5.11 10.68
C SER A 16 -10.06 3.70 10.17
N TYR A 17 -10.24 3.53 8.86
CA TYR A 17 -10.62 2.26 8.25
C TYR A 17 -9.80 1.92 7.00
N VAL A 18 -9.63 0.63 6.73
CA VAL A 18 -9.01 0.10 5.49
C VAL A 18 -9.71 0.66 4.25
N SER A 19 -11.04 0.81 4.30
CA SER A 19 -11.85 1.35 3.20
C SER A 19 -11.45 2.75 2.78
N ASP A 20 -10.91 3.55 3.71
CA ASP A 20 -10.54 4.94 3.48
C ASP A 20 -9.31 5.05 2.57
N LEU A 21 -8.45 4.02 2.54
CA LEU A 21 -7.27 3.97 1.69
C LEU A 21 -7.62 4.10 0.20
N ARG A 22 -8.77 3.54 -0.22
CA ARG A 22 -9.26 3.59 -1.60
C ARG A 22 -9.60 5.00 -2.06
N TYR A 23 -9.95 5.89 -1.14
CA TYR A 23 -10.24 7.31 -1.43
C TYR A 23 -8.99 8.18 -1.36
N ASN A 24 -7.93 7.70 -0.68
CA ASN A 24 -6.69 8.43 -0.43
C ASN A 24 -5.51 7.91 -1.27
N LYS A 25 -5.76 7.38 -2.48
CA LYS A 25 -4.75 6.70 -3.33
C LYS A 25 -3.45 7.49 -3.51
N LYS A 26 -3.53 8.81 -3.72
CA LYS A 26 -2.35 9.67 -3.90
C LYS A 26 -1.47 9.72 -2.64
N ILE A 27 -2.09 9.76 -1.47
CA ILE A 27 -1.38 9.77 -0.18
C ILE A 27 -0.78 8.39 0.06
N VAL A 28 -1.54 7.32 -0.19
CA VAL A 28 -1.06 5.94 -0.11
C VAL A 28 0.19 5.74 -0.98
N GLU A 29 0.13 6.16 -2.25
CA GLU A 29 1.27 6.07 -3.17
C GLU A 29 2.51 6.82 -2.64
N SER A 30 2.32 8.05 -2.15
CA SER A 30 3.39 8.83 -1.53
C SER A 30 4.00 8.12 -0.32
N LYS A 31 3.17 7.47 0.53
CA LYS A 31 3.66 6.72 1.68
C LYS A 31 4.40 5.45 1.26
N LEU A 32 3.90 4.71 0.27
CA LEU A 32 4.57 3.53 -0.28
C LEU A 32 6.00 3.84 -0.74
N LYS A 33 6.24 5.00 -1.38
CA LYS A 33 7.59 5.44 -1.80
C LYS A 33 8.57 5.63 -0.64
N THR A 34 8.06 5.90 0.56
CA THR A 34 8.87 6.12 1.77
C THR A 34 8.98 4.88 2.66
N MET A 35 8.32 3.79 2.30
CA MET A 35 8.27 2.55 3.07
C MET A 35 9.30 1.56 2.53
N ASP A 36 9.90 0.80 3.44
CA ASP A 36 10.62 -0.40 3.06
C ASP A 36 9.62 -1.53 2.79
N LEU A 37 9.38 -1.79 1.51
CA LEU A 37 8.39 -2.74 1.04
C LEU A 37 8.91 -4.19 1.07
N SER A 38 10.21 -4.40 1.26
CA SER A 38 10.80 -5.74 1.42
C SER A 38 10.38 -6.43 2.72
N LEU A 39 9.78 -5.67 3.64
CA LEU A 39 9.29 -6.15 4.93
C LEU A 39 7.92 -6.84 4.85
N TYR A 40 7.23 -6.77 3.70
CA TYR A 40 5.93 -7.39 3.48
C TYR A 40 6.05 -8.50 2.44
N ASN A 41 5.20 -9.52 2.56
CA ASN A 41 5.19 -10.61 1.60
C ASN A 41 4.57 -10.17 0.26
N GLU A 42 4.98 -10.78 -0.85
CA GLU A 42 4.50 -10.40 -2.19
C GLU A 42 2.97 -10.53 -2.35
N LYS A 43 2.38 -11.53 -1.69
CA LYS A 43 0.93 -11.76 -1.74
C LYS A 43 0.15 -10.60 -1.12
N GLN A 44 0.60 -10.08 0.03
CA GLN A 44 0.00 -8.92 0.68
C GLN A 44 0.13 -7.67 -0.18
N LEU A 45 1.29 -7.48 -0.83
CA LEU A 45 1.50 -6.35 -1.73
C LEU A 45 0.55 -6.41 -2.94
N GLU A 46 0.34 -7.60 -3.50
CA GLU A 46 -0.62 -7.85 -4.58
C GLU A 46 -2.06 -7.60 -4.14
N GLU A 47 -2.50 -8.18 -3.02
CA GLU A 47 -3.85 -7.97 -2.47
C GLU A 47 -4.10 -6.50 -2.13
N PHE A 48 -3.09 -5.81 -1.60
CA PHE A 48 -3.12 -4.38 -1.30
C PHE A 48 -3.25 -3.53 -2.56
N ALA A 49 -2.47 -3.82 -3.60
CA ALA A 49 -2.54 -3.11 -4.87
C ALA A 49 -3.93 -3.27 -5.52
N GLN A 50 -4.44 -4.50 -5.54
CA GLN A 50 -5.77 -4.80 -6.07
C GLN A 50 -6.85 -4.08 -5.28
N TYR A 51 -6.76 -4.08 -3.95
CA TYR A 51 -7.76 -3.43 -3.10
C TYR A 51 -7.76 -1.90 -3.23
N VAL A 52 -6.59 -1.26 -3.13
CA VAL A 52 -6.47 0.21 -3.07
C VAL A 52 -6.50 0.84 -4.46
N PHE A 53 -5.76 0.26 -5.41
CA PHE A 53 -5.53 0.86 -6.73
C PHE A 53 -6.34 0.20 -7.83
N ASN A 54 -6.91 -0.98 -7.60
CA ASN A 54 -7.64 -1.77 -8.59
C ASN A 54 -6.74 -2.20 -9.77
N CYS A 55 -5.46 -2.49 -9.47
CA CYS A 55 -4.46 -3.02 -10.38
C CYS A 55 -3.47 -3.94 -9.64
N GLY A 56 -2.54 -4.57 -10.37
CA GLY A 56 -1.53 -5.47 -9.77
C GLY A 56 -0.33 -4.75 -9.16
N TRP A 57 0.40 -5.43 -8.28
CA TRP A 57 1.57 -4.88 -7.59
C TRP A 57 2.67 -4.45 -8.57
N SER A 58 2.87 -5.19 -9.66
CA SER A 58 3.88 -4.86 -10.69
C SER A 58 3.67 -3.48 -11.33
N GLU A 59 2.41 -3.06 -11.51
CA GLU A 59 2.07 -1.74 -12.06
C GLU A 59 2.37 -0.63 -11.03
N ILE A 60 2.10 -0.89 -9.75
CA ILE A 60 2.41 0.04 -8.67
C ILE A 60 3.92 0.13 -8.44
N GLY A 61 4.64 -1.00 -8.37
CA GLY A 61 6.09 -1.04 -8.24
C GLY A 61 6.80 -0.20 -9.30
N SER A 62 6.34 -0.28 -10.55
CA SER A 62 6.86 0.54 -11.66
C SER A 62 6.65 2.05 -11.49
N LYS A 63 5.65 2.48 -10.70
CA LYS A 63 5.39 3.89 -10.35
C LYS A 63 6.20 4.36 -9.14
N LEU A 64 6.61 3.43 -8.29
CA LEU A 64 7.41 3.71 -7.09
C LEU A 64 8.90 3.87 -7.41
N ASP A 65 9.40 3.20 -8.46
CA ASP A 65 10.81 3.26 -8.91
C ASP A 65 11.18 4.56 -9.67
N LYS A 66 10.18 5.41 -9.96
CA LYS A 66 10.35 6.75 -10.57
C LYS A 66 10.23 7.87 -9.53
#